data_AF-A0A535U4V9-F1
#
_entry.id   AF-A0A535U4V9-F1
#
_cell.length_a   1.000
_cell.length_b   1.000
_cell.length_c   1.000
_cell.angle_alpha   90.00
_cell.angle_beta   90.00
_cell.angle_gamma   90.00
#
_symmetry.space_group_name_H-M   'P 1'
#
loop_
_entity.id
_entity.type
_entity.pdbx_description
1 polymer ?
#
loop_
_entity_poly.entity_id
_entity_poly.type
_entity_poly.pdbx_seq_one_letter_code
_entity_poly.pdbx_strand_id
1 'polypeptide(L)'
;MGLRGTGLRLLVAGGVGASILLASALPTSADEISDAKARLQIIGKLKGTLKDNLQKAQAQEIALQQQLQETRDTINQTIDKIAAAERRIAELEGQIAALDAKIAEEQMELRTTKAEYATFVRSTYKSNADPLAQLLAAPDFQGFLNRAVAIEHLTYLANKLIDHIRKVDLKLHEQQDLVIAKKNEADKQRADLVDQKAALVQQQAHQQDLENRLRQSIVQVKWELTAIDAADR
;
A
#
# COMPACT_ATOMS: atom_id res chain seq x y z
N MET A 1 53.37 -4.96 1.58
CA MET A 1 53.34 -4.29 2.90
C MET A 1 51.88 -3.97 3.16
N GLY A 2 51.10 -4.75 3.94
CA GLY A 2 51.13 -4.94 5.40
C GLY A 2 49.70 -4.57 5.88
N LEU A 3 48.79 -5.54 6.02
CA LEU A 3 48.42 -6.33 7.22
C LEU A 3 47.44 -5.66 8.20
N ARG A 4 46.38 -6.44 8.53
CA ARG A 4 45.40 -6.37 9.67
C ARG A 4 44.14 -5.53 9.42
N GLY A 5 42.90 -6.02 9.51
CA GLY A 5 42.34 -7.30 9.94
C GLY A 5 41.62 -7.20 11.30
N THR A 6 40.29 -7.27 11.30
CA THR A 6 39.45 -7.72 12.43
C THR A 6 38.11 -8.24 11.90
N GLY A 7 38.03 -9.56 11.74
CA GLY A 7 36.79 -10.30 11.53
C GLY A 7 36.21 -10.73 12.89
N LEU A 8 34.88 -10.68 13.01
CA LEU A 8 34.16 -11.24 14.15
C LEU A 8 33.95 -12.74 13.87
N ARG A 9 34.65 -13.57 14.64
CA ARG A 9 34.62 -15.03 14.56
C ARG A 9 33.42 -15.60 15.31
N LEU A 10 32.78 -16.56 14.64
CA LEU A 10 32.23 -17.82 15.15
C LEU A 10 32.58 -18.14 16.62
N LEU A 11 31.57 -18.51 17.41
CA LEU A 11 31.75 -19.26 18.65
C LEU A 11 30.76 -20.44 18.66
N VAL A 12 31.18 -21.51 17.99
CA VAL A 12 30.71 -22.88 18.23
C VAL A 12 31.59 -23.41 19.36
N ALA A 13 31.02 -23.57 20.55
CA ALA A 13 31.65 -24.21 21.70
C ALA A 13 30.60 -25.16 22.30
N GLY A 14 30.84 -26.45 22.53
CA GLY A 14 32.01 -27.27 22.26
C GLY A 14 31.53 -28.72 22.18
N GLY A 15 32.03 -29.46 21.21
CA GLY A 15 31.96 -30.91 21.21
C GLY A 15 33.05 -31.42 22.15
N VAL A 16 32.66 -32.09 23.23
CA VAL A 16 33.59 -32.90 24.02
C VAL A 16 33.42 -34.33 23.54
N GLY A 17 34.26 -34.71 22.58
CA GLY A 17 34.56 -36.12 22.31
C GLY A 17 35.53 -36.59 23.39
N ALA A 18 35.08 -37.50 24.26
CA ALA A 18 35.94 -38.21 25.20
C ALA A 18 36.22 -39.61 24.64
N SER A 19 37.43 -39.79 24.11
CA SER A 19 37.98 -41.08 23.70
C SER A 19 38.18 -41.97 24.93
N ILE A 20 37.59 -43.17 24.90
CA ILE A 20 37.73 -44.18 25.95
C ILE A 20 39.06 -44.92 25.74
N LEU A 21 40.02 -44.76 26.65
CA LEU A 21 41.18 -45.63 26.79
C LEU A 21 40.89 -46.65 27.90
N LEU A 22 40.71 -47.91 27.51
CA LEU A 22 40.64 -49.04 28.44
C LEU A 22 42.05 -49.35 28.97
N ALA A 23 42.26 -49.12 30.27
CA ALA A 23 43.36 -49.72 31.02
C ALA A 23 42.76 -50.69 32.04
N SER A 24 43.06 -51.97 31.89
CA SER A 24 42.63 -53.05 32.77
C SER A 24 43.47 -53.05 34.06
N ALA A 25 42.84 -52.66 35.18
CA ALA A 25 43.34 -52.91 36.53
C ALA A 25 42.23 -53.58 37.36
N LEU A 26 42.62 -54.60 38.14
CA LEU A 26 41.78 -55.50 38.94
C LEU A 26 40.97 -54.77 40.03
N PRO A 27 39.85 -55.34 40.52
CA PRO A 27 38.80 -54.60 41.23
C PRO A 27 39.16 -54.34 42.70
N THR A 28 39.27 -53.08 43.07
CA THR A 28 39.16 -52.60 44.45
C THR A 28 37.72 -52.12 44.68
N SER A 29 36.88 -53.03 45.20
CA SER A 29 35.43 -52.87 45.44
C SER A 29 35.01 -51.80 46.46
N ALA A 30 35.94 -50.99 46.96
CA ALA A 30 35.64 -49.82 47.81
C ALA A 30 35.58 -48.50 47.00
N ASP A 31 36.21 -48.45 45.82
CA ASP A 31 36.31 -47.24 45.00
C ASP A 31 35.14 -47.13 44.01
N GLU A 32 34.59 -48.27 43.58
CA GLU A 32 33.43 -48.33 42.66
C GLU A 32 32.17 -47.66 43.23
N ILE A 33 31.96 -47.71 44.54
CA ILE A 33 30.79 -47.09 45.20
C ILE A 33 30.97 -45.56 45.27
N SER A 34 32.20 -45.08 45.51
CA SER A 34 32.52 -43.65 45.51
C SER A 34 32.37 -43.06 44.11
N ASP A 35 32.89 -43.75 43.10
CA ASP A 35 32.75 -43.40 41.69
C ASP A 35 31.29 -43.45 41.22
N ALA A 36 30.52 -44.45 41.63
CA ALA A 36 29.08 -44.52 41.33
C ALA A 36 28.31 -43.35 41.95
N LYS A 37 28.65 -42.94 43.18
CA LYS A 37 28.04 -41.79 43.86
C LYS A 37 28.41 -40.45 43.21
N ALA A 38 29.66 -40.30 42.76
CA ALA A 38 30.10 -39.13 42.00
C ALA A 38 29.40 -39.04 40.65
N ARG A 39 29.25 -40.16 39.92
CA ARG A 39 28.49 -40.24 38.68
C ARG A 39 27.02 -39.86 38.87
N LEU A 40 26.37 -40.34 39.93
CA LEU A 40 24.99 -39.98 40.26
C LEU A 40 24.81 -38.48 40.53
N GLN A 41 25.76 -37.83 41.21
CA GLN A 41 25.72 -36.38 41.43
C GLN A 41 25.89 -35.59 40.12
N ILE A 42 26.75 -36.04 39.23
CA ILE A 42 26.95 -35.44 37.91
C ILE A 42 25.67 -35.58 37.07
N ILE A 43 25.08 -36.78 37.02
CA ILE A 43 23.80 -37.05 36.33
C ILE A 43 22.68 -36.16 36.90
N GLY A 44 22.57 -36.05 38.22
CA GLY A 44 21.57 -35.19 38.87
C GLY A 44 21.72 -33.71 38.51
N LYS A 45 22.95 -33.19 38.45
CA LYS A 45 23.23 -31.81 38.01
C LYS A 45 22.89 -31.61 36.53
N LEU A 46 23.30 -32.54 35.67
CA LEU A 46 22.95 -32.54 34.24
C LEU A 46 21.44 -32.54 34.04
N LYS A 47 20.70 -33.41 34.74
CA LYS A 47 19.23 -33.47 34.68
C LYS A 47 18.59 -32.15 35.11
N GLY A 48 19.09 -31.51 36.15
CA GLY A 48 18.64 -30.18 36.58
C GLY A 48 18.83 -29.13 35.49
N THR A 49 20.04 -29.05 34.92
CA THR A 49 20.33 -28.09 33.84
C THR A 49 19.52 -28.35 32.57
N LEU A 50 19.35 -29.62 32.18
CA LEU A 50 18.53 -29.97 31.01
C LEU A 50 17.05 -29.62 31.23
N LYS A 51 16.51 -29.81 32.44
CA LYS A 51 15.13 -29.43 32.78
C LYS A 51 14.92 -27.92 32.73
N ASP A 52 15.88 -27.14 33.23
CA ASP A 52 15.83 -25.68 33.18
C ASP A 52 15.90 -25.16 31.74
N ASN A 53 16.75 -25.77 30.90
CA ASN A 53 16.85 -25.44 29.48
C ASN A 53 15.55 -25.77 28.73
N LEU A 54 14.94 -26.92 29.02
CA LEU A 54 13.68 -27.33 28.44
C LEU A 54 12.56 -26.32 28.75
N GLN A 55 12.46 -25.85 29.99
CA GLN A 55 11.47 -24.84 30.38
C GLN A 55 11.68 -23.51 29.64
N LYS A 56 12.94 -23.07 29.50
CA LYS A 56 13.26 -21.85 28.75
C LYS A 56 12.91 -22.00 27.27
N ALA A 57 13.22 -23.14 26.67
CA ALA A 57 12.93 -23.41 25.27
C ALA A 57 11.42 -23.50 25.00
N GLN A 58 10.63 -24.08 25.91
CA GLN A 58 9.16 -24.05 25.85
C GLN A 58 8.59 -22.62 25.96
N ALA A 59 9.11 -21.82 26.89
CA ALA A 59 8.68 -20.42 27.02
C ALA A 59 9.03 -19.60 25.75
N GLN A 60 10.19 -19.86 25.16
CA GLN A 60 10.59 -19.25 23.89
C GLN A 60 9.69 -19.68 22.73
N GLU A 61 9.27 -20.95 22.68
CA GLU A 61 8.33 -21.46 21.68
C GLU A 61 6.99 -20.72 21.75
N ILE A 62 6.42 -20.58 22.96
CA ILE A 62 5.15 -19.85 23.17
C ILE A 62 5.29 -18.39 22.74
N ALA A 63 6.39 -17.73 23.11
CA ALA A 63 6.64 -16.34 22.71
C ALA A 63 6.76 -16.17 21.19
N LEU A 64 7.45 -17.09 20.50
CA LEU A 64 7.56 -17.08 19.03
C LEU A 64 6.22 -17.34 18.36
N GLN A 65 5.39 -18.24 18.90
CA GLN A 65 4.04 -18.48 18.40
C GLN A 65 3.14 -17.24 18.51
N GLN A 66 3.21 -16.52 19.64
CA GLN A 66 2.48 -15.26 19.83
C GLN A 66 2.95 -14.19 18.83
N GLN A 67 4.27 -13.99 18.68
CA GLN A 67 4.81 -13.05 17.70
C GLN A 67 4.41 -13.41 16.26
N LEU A 68 4.35 -14.69 15.91
CA LEU A 68 3.87 -15.14 14.60
C LEU A 68 2.40 -14.80 14.38
N GLN A 69 1.56 -14.98 15.40
CA GLN A 69 0.15 -14.65 15.31
C GLN A 69 -0.04 -13.14 15.13
N GLU A 70 0.62 -12.30 15.94
CA GLU A 70 0.59 -10.85 15.81
C GLU A 70 1.08 -10.38 14.43
N THR A 71 2.15 -11.00 13.92
CA THR A 71 2.69 -10.71 12.60
C THR A 71 1.70 -11.06 11.49
N ARG A 72 1.03 -12.21 11.59
CA ARG A 72 -0.01 -12.63 10.63
C ARG A 72 -1.21 -11.69 10.65
N ASP A 73 -1.66 -11.28 11.83
CA ASP A 73 -2.77 -10.33 11.96
C ASP A 73 -2.40 -8.97 11.35
N THR A 74 -1.18 -8.51 11.59
CA THR A 74 -0.64 -7.28 10.97
C THR A 74 -0.57 -7.40 9.44
N ILE A 75 -0.09 -8.53 8.92
CA ILE A 75 -0.03 -8.82 7.47
C ILE A 75 -1.44 -8.76 6.85
N ASN A 76 -2.43 -9.40 7.48
CA ASN A 76 -3.81 -9.39 6.99
C ASN A 76 -4.37 -7.97 6.95
N GLN A 77 -4.15 -7.18 8.00
CA GLN A 77 -4.54 -5.76 8.02
C GLN A 77 -3.85 -4.95 6.91
N THR A 78 -2.56 -5.22 6.64
CA THR A 78 -1.83 -4.56 5.54
C THR A 78 -2.42 -4.93 4.18
N ILE A 79 -2.76 -6.20 3.96
CA ILE A 79 -3.40 -6.68 2.72
C ILE A 79 -4.77 -6.00 2.52
N ASP A 80 -5.57 -5.90 3.57
CA ASP A 80 -6.88 -5.23 3.50
C ASP A 80 -6.75 -3.75 3.15
N LYS A 81 -5.75 -3.05 3.73
CA LYS A 81 -5.45 -1.65 3.42
C LYS A 81 -5.02 -1.47 1.96
N ILE A 82 -4.14 -2.35 1.46
CA ILE A 82 -3.70 -2.37 0.07
C ILE A 82 -4.90 -2.55 -0.86
N ALA A 83 -5.76 -3.53 -0.59
CA ALA A 83 -6.95 -3.80 -1.40
C ALA A 83 -7.93 -2.61 -1.39
N ALA A 84 -8.11 -1.96 -0.25
CA ALA A 84 -8.95 -0.75 -0.14
C ALA A 84 -8.37 0.42 -0.95
N ALA A 85 -7.06 0.64 -0.87
CA ALA A 85 -6.37 1.67 -1.64
C ALA A 85 -6.44 1.42 -3.16
N GLU A 86 -6.26 0.17 -3.60
CA GLU A 86 -6.39 -0.21 -5.02
C GLU A 86 -7.80 0.06 -5.56
N ARG A 87 -8.85 -0.28 -4.79
CA ARG A 87 -10.23 0.04 -5.16
C ARG A 87 -10.46 1.54 -5.27
N ARG A 88 -9.91 2.32 -4.33
CA ARG A 88 -10.07 3.78 -4.32
C ARG A 88 -9.36 4.43 -5.52
N ILE A 89 -8.17 3.96 -5.89
CA ILE A 89 -7.46 4.41 -7.09
C ILE A 89 -8.30 4.11 -8.34
N ALA A 90 -8.83 2.89 -8.47
CA ALA A 90 -9.67 2.52 -9.61
C ALA A 90 -10.95 3.37 -9.70
N GLU A 91 -11.57 3.69 -8.56
CA GLU A 91 -12.72 4.61 -8.50
C GLU A 91 -12.35 6.02 -8.98
N LEU A 92 -11.22 6.56 -8.51
CA LEU A 92 -10.71 7.87 -8.93
C LEU A 92 -10.43 7.90 -10.44
N GLU A 93 -9.79 6.85 -10.98
CA GLU A 93 -9.53 6.71 -12.42
C GLU A 93 -10.82 6.67 -13.23
N GLY A 94 -11.84 5.95 -12.77
CA GLY A 94 -13.16 5.94 -13.40
C GLY A 94 -13.83 7.31 -13.39
N GLN A 95 -13.75 8.04 -12.27
CA GLN A 95 -14.28 9.41 -12.17
C GLN A 95 -13.53 10.39 -13.09
N ILE A 96 -12.20 10.27 -13.18
CA ILE A 96 -11.37 11.07 -14.09
C ILE A 96 -11.78 10.80 -15.54
N ALA A 97 -11.91 9.55 -15.95
CA ALA A 97 -12.29 9.20 -17.32
C ALA A 97 -13.69 9.74 -17.69
N ALA A 98 -14.65 9.64 -16.76
CA ALA A 98 -15.99 10.20 -16.96
C ALA A 98 -15.98 11.73 -17.08
N LEU A 99 -15.16 12.42 -16.26
CA LEU A 99 -14.99 13.87 -16.34
C LEU A 99 -14.29 14.29 -17.64
N ASP A 100 -13.22 13.62 -18.04
CA ASP A 100 -12.50 13.91 -19.28
C ASP A 100 -13.42 13.75 -20.51
N ALA A 101 -14.27 12.72 -20.54
CA ALA A 101 -15.26 12.53 -21.60
C ALA A 101 -16.29 13.67 -21.64
N LYS A 102 -16.81 14.07 -20.47
CA LYS A 102 -17.76 15.18 -20.36
C LYS A 102 -17.14 16.52 -20.76
N ILE A 103 -15.90 16.78 -20.35
CA ILE A 103 -15.13 17.97 -20.76
C ILE A 103 -14.99 18.00 -22.29
N ALA A 104 -14.66 16.87 -22.92
CA ALA A 104 -14.50 16.80 -24.37
C ALA A 104 -15.82 17.11 -25.12
N GLU A 105 -16.94 16.59 -24.62
CA GLU A 105 -18.29 16.87 -25.16
C GLU A 105 -18.64 18.35 -25.01
N GLU A 106 -18.55 18.91 -23.79
CA GLU A 106 -18.86 20.31 -23.49
C GLU A 106 -17.93 21.27 -24.29
N GLN A 107 -16.66 20.92 -24.49
CA GLN A 107 -15.72 21.69 -25.34
C GLN A 107 -16.09 21.66 -26.82
N MET A 108 -16.64 20.56 -27.32
CA MET A 108 -17.10 20.46 -28.70
C MET A 108 -18.36 21.30 -28.90
N GLU A 109 -19.35 21.17 -28.01
CA GLU A 109 -20.58 21.98 -28.04
C GLU A 109 -20.27 23.48 -27.96
N LEU A 110 -19.35 23.86 -27.06
CA LEU A 110 -18.92 25.24 -26.90
C LEU A 110 -18.22 25.78 -28.17
N ARG A 111 -17.39 24.97 -28.83
CA ARG A 111 -16.74 25.36 -30.08
C ARG A 111 -17.76 25.60 -31.19
N THR A 112 -18.74 24.71 -31.34
CA THR A 112 -19.86 24.87 -32.29
C THR A 112 -20.63 26.16 -32.00
N THR A 113 -21.02 26.36 -30.73
CA THR A 113 -21.79 27.53 -30.29
C THR A 113 -21.04 28.85 -30.54
N LYS A 114 -19.74 28.90 -30.22
CA LYS A 114 -18.87 30.06 -30.50
C LYS A 114 -18.76 30.32 -32.01
N ALA A 115 -18.68 29.29 -32.84
CA ALA A 115 -18.57 29.43 -34.30
C ALA A 115 -19.87 29.94 -34.93
N GLU A 116 -21.02 29.44 -34.49
CA GLU A 116 -22.34 29.92 -34.89
C GLU A 116 -22.54 31.39 -34.50
N TYR A 117 -22.21 31.73 -33.26
CA TYR A 117 -22.28 33.11 -32.77
C TYR A 117 -21.35 34.05 -33.56
N ALA A 118 -20.10 33.63 -33.83
CA ALA A 118 -19.17 34.41 -34.63
C ALA A 118 -19.67 34.63 -36.07
N THR A 119 -20.33 33.63 -36.65
CA THR A 119 -20.95 33.73 -37.99
C THR A 119 -22.11 34.70 -37.97
N PHE A 120 -22.98 34.61 -36.96
CA PHE A 120 -24.08 35.55 -36.75
C PHE A 120 -23.58 36.99 -36.62
N VAL A 121 -22.64 37.26 -35.71
CA VAL A 121 -22.07 38.62 -35.51
C VAL A 121 -21.43 39.14 -36.79
N ARG A 122 -20.68 38.31 -37.51
CA ARG A 122 -20.06 38.70 -38.79
C ARG A 122 -21.11 39.02 -39.86
N SER A 123 -22.20 38.25 -39.94
CA SER A 123 -23.29 38.50 -40.87
C SER A 123 -23.99 39.82 -40.57
N THR A 124 -24.30 40.07 -39.28
CA THR A 124 -24.93 41.31 -38.83
C THR A 124 -24.02 42.53 -39.07
N TYR A 125 -22.71 42.39 -38.91
CA TYR A 125 -21.77 43.47 -39.21
C TYR A 125 -21.64 43.73 -40.72
N LYS A 126 -21.53 42.67 -41.54
CA LYS A 126 -21.37 42.78 -43.00
C LYS A 126 -22.62 43.25 -43.74
N SER A 127 -23.80 43.01 -43.19
CA SER A 127 -25.05 43.44 -43.83
C SER A 127 -25.16 44.97 -43.92
N ASN A 128 -24.34 45.74 -43.18
CA ASN A 128 -24.32 47.22 -43.15
C ASN A 128 -25.70 47.84 -42.95
N ALA A 129 -26.66 47.05 -42.48
CA ALA A 129 -28.03 47.45 -42.33
C ALA A 129 -28.13 48.13 -40.98
N ASP A 130 -28.14 49.46 -41.00
CA ASP A 130 -28.45 50.23 -39.81
C ASP A 130 -29.82 49.76 -39.27
N PRO A 131 -29.89 49.17 -38.06
CA PRO A 131 -31.13 48.68 -37.47
C PRO A 131 -32.20 49.78 -37.40
N LEU A 132 -31.78 51.04 -37.22
CA LEU A 132 -32.67 52.18 -37.21
C LEU A 132 -33.20 52.47 -38.62
N ALA A 133 -32.35 52.44 -39.64
CA ALA A 133 -32.79 52.57 -41.03
C ALA A 133 -33.75 51.42 -41.44
N GLN A 134 -33.52 50.19 -40.96
CA GLN A 134 -34.43 49.07 -41.19
C GLN A 134 -35.77 49.21 -40.46
N LEU A 135 -35.79 49.75 -39.23
CA LEU A 135 -37.03 50.07 -38.53
C LEU A 135 -37.81 51.16 -39.28
N LEU A 136 -37.14 52.26 -39.63
CA LEU A 136 -37.75 53.44 -40.24
C LEU A 136 -38.21 53.20 -41.68
N ALA A 137 -37.60 52.25 -42.39
CA ALA A 137 -38.03 51.80 -43.71
C ALA A 137 -39.19 50.78 -43.66
N ALA A 138 -39.92 50.67 -42.55
CA ALA A 138 -41.11 49.84 -42.48
C ALA A 138 -42.27 50.47 -43.28
N PRO A 139 -43.06 49.68 -44.03
CA PRO A 139 -44.13 50.20 -44.88
C PRO A 139 -45.33 50.75 -44.09
N ASP A 140 -45.50 50.33 -42.84
CA ASP A 140 -46.57 50.78 -41.94
C ASP A 140 -46.17 50.62 -40.46
N PHE A 141 -47.01 51.15 -39.56
CA PHE A 141 -46.78 51.10 -38.11
C PHE A 141 -46.73 49.67 -37.56
N GLN A 142 -47.49 48.74 -38.11
CA GLN A 142 -47.50 47.35 -37.66
C GLN A 142 -46.21 46.62 -38.08
N GLY A 143 -45.71 46.88 -39.29
CA GLY A 143 -44.41 46.45 -39.78
C GLY A 143 -43.26 47.02 -38.97
N PHE A 144 -43.37 48.28 -38.52
CA PHE A 144 -42.42 48.89 -37.60
C PHE A 144 -42.38 48.13 -36.25
N LEU A 145 -43.54 47.89 -35.63
CA LEU A 145 -43.62 47.16 -34.35
C LEU A 145 -43.09 45.73 -34.47
N ASN A 146 -43.45 45.01 -35.53
CA ASN A 146 -42.96 43.66 -35.77
C ASN A 146 -41.44 43.60 -35.92
N ARG A 147 -40.83 44.57 -36.64
CA ARG A 147 -39.37 44.68 -36.76
C ARG A 147 -38.71 45.05 -35.43
N ALA A 148 -39.29 45.98 -34.66
CA ALA A 148 -38.79 46.37 -33.35
C ALA A 148 -38.74 45.18 -32.38
N VAL A 149 -39.83 44.42 -32.28
CA VAL A 149 -39.91 43.21 -31.45
C VAL A 149 -38.90 42.14 -31.91
N ALA A 150 -38.73 41.96 -33.21
CA ALA A 150 -37.75 41.00 -33.74
C ALA A 150 -36.31 41.37 -33.36
N ILE A 151 -35.93 42.65 -33.43
CA ILE A 151 -34.60 43.14 -33.06
C ILE A 151 -34.37 43.01 -31.55
N GLU A 152 -35.38 43.34 -30.74
CA GLU A 152 -35.31 43.16 -29.29
C GLU A 152 -35.13 41.68 -28.92
N HIS A 153 -35.91 40.78 -29.53
CA HIS A 153 -35.81 39.35 -29.30
C HIS A 153 -34.45 38.78 -29.74
N LEU A 154 -33.91 39.23 -30.88
CA LEU A 154 -32.56 38.86 -31.33
C LEU A 154 -31.48 39.33 -30.34
N THR A 155 -31.60 40.55 -29.82
CA THR A 155 -30.67 41.10 -28.82
C THR A 155 -30.72 40.31 -27.53
N TYR A 156 -31.92 39.96 -27.06
CA TYR A 156 -32.13 39.12 -25.89
C TYR A 156 -31.49 37.73 -26.05
N LEU A 157 -31.74 37.06 -27.17
CA LEU A 157 -31.16 35.74 -27.46
C LEU A 157 -29.64 35.80 -27.57
N ALA A 158 -29.08 36.84 -28.20
CA ALA A 158 -27.64 37.03 -28.30
C ALA A 158 -26.99 37.20 -26.92
N ASN A 159 -27.58 38.00 -26.03
CA ASN A 159 -27.09 38.16 -24.65
C ASN A 159 -27.18 36.84 -23.87
N LYS A 160 -28.30 36.12 -23.99
CA LYS A 160 -28.45 34.78 -23.40
C LYS A 160 -27.40 33.79 -23.89
N LEU A 161 -27.05 33.83 -25.18
CA LEU A 161 -26.02 32.98 -25.75
C LEU A 161 -24.63 33.32 -25.22
N ILE A 162 -24.28 34.60 -25.13
CA ILE A 162 -23.02 35.05 -24.53
C ILE A 162 -22.92 34.61 -23.07
N ASP A 163 -23.98 34.77 -22.30
CA ASP A 163 -24.02 34.34 -20.90
C ASP A 163 -23.88 32.82 -20.78
N HIS A 164 -24.51 32.06 -21.68
CA HIS A 164 -24.36 30.62 -21.73
C HIS A 164 -22.91 30.21 -22.05
N ILE A 165 -22.29 30.81 -23.08
CA ILE A 165 -20.88 30.59 -23.44
C ILE A 165 -19.97 30.83 -22.23
N ARG A 166 -20.13 31.95 -21.53
CA ARG A 166 -19.33 32.29 -20.34
C ARG A 166 -19.50 31.27 -19.22
N LYS A 167 -20.74 30.84 -18.95
CA LYS A 167 -21.03 29.85 -17.91
C LYS A 167 -20.40 28.49 -18.24
N VAL A 168 -20.47 28.06 -19.50
CA VAL A 168 -19.85 26.80 -19.95
C VAL A 168 -18.32 26.90 -19.88
N ASP A 169 -17.71 28.00 -20.31
CA ASP A 169 -16.26 28.23 -20.17
C ASP A 169 -15.81 28.11 -18.70
N LEU A 170 -16.51 28.78 -17.77
CA LEU A 170 -16.21 28.70 -16.34
C LEU A 170 -16.34 27.28 -15.79
N LYS A 171 -17.44 26.60 -16.12
CA LYS A 171 -17.71 25.23 -15.69
C LYS A 171 -16.65 24.25 -16.22
N LEU A 172 -16.21 24.42 -17.47
CA LEU A 172 -15.13 23.62 -18.06
C LEU A 172 -13.82 23.81 -17.29
N HIS A 173 -13.52 25.04 -16.87
CA HIS A 173 -12.33 25.32 -16.07
C HIS A 173 -12.40 24.64 -14.70
N GLU A 174 -13.53 24.76 -14.00
CA GLU A 174 -13.76 24.07 -12.72
C GLU A 174 -13.66 22.54 -12.85
N GLN A 175 -14.17 21.97 -13.94
CA GLN A 175 -14.05 20.54 -14.21
C GLN A 175 -12.59 20.11 -14.45
N GLN A 176 -11.81 20.93 -15.17
CA GLN A 176 -10.39 20.68 -15.41
C GLN A 176 -9.59 20.70 -14.10
N ASP A 177 -9.85 21.70 -13.25
CA ASP A 177 -9.23 21.79 -11.92
C ASP A 177 -9.58 20.56 -11.06
N LEU A 178 -10.83 20.10 -11.13
CA LEU A 178 -11.26 18.89 -10.43
C LEU A 178 -10.55 17.63 -10.96
N VAL A 179 -10.35 17.51 -12.27
CA VAL A 179 -9.57 16.40 -12.85
C VAL A 179 -8.13 16.43 -12.35
N ILE A 180 -7.49 17.60 -12.32
CA ILE A 180 -6.12 17.76 -11.80
C ILE A 180 -6.06 17.36 -10.33
N ALA A 181 -6.99 17.83 -9.51
CA ALA A 181 -7.07 17.47 -8.10
C ALA A 181 -7.22 15.95 -7.89
N LYS A 182 -8.09 15.30 -8.66
CA LYS A 182 -8.29 13.84 -8.59
C LYS A 182 -7.07 13.04 -9.07
N LYS A 183 -6.38 13.50 -10.12
CA LYS A 183 -5.13 12.89 -10.59
C LYS A 183 -4.06 12.95 -9.50
N ASN A 184 -3.91 14.11 -8.86
CA ASN A 184 -2.99 14.28 -7.73
C ASN A 184 -3.35 13.39 -6.53
N GLU A 185 -4.65 13.22 -6.22
CA GLU A 185 -5.11 12.29 -5.17
C GLU A 185 -4.74 10.84 -5.51
N ALA A 186 -5.02 10.41 -6.74
CA ALA A 186 -4.70 9.05 -7.21
C ALA A 186 -3.19 8.77 -7.19
N ASP A 187 -2.36 9.73 -7.61
CA ASP A 187 -0.90 9.58 -7.62
C ASP A 187 -0.31 9.51 -6.21
N LYS A 188 -0.85 10.28 -5.26
CA LYS A 188 -0.48 10.14 -3.83
C LYS A 188 -0.82 8.75 -3.31
N GLN A 189 -2.03 8.26 -3.59
CA GLN A 189 -2.43 6.92 -3.16
C GLN A 189 -1.58 5.81 -3.80
N ARG A 190 -1.16 5.98 -5.05
CA ARG A 190 -0.22 5.05 -5.71
C ARG A 190 1.15 5.04 -5.04
N ALA A 191 1.67 6.20 -4.64
CA ALA A 191 2.92 6.29 -3.90
C ALA A 191 2.80 5.57 -2.54
N ASP A 192 1.75 5.87 -1.76
CA ASP A 192 1.49 5.20 -0.49
C ASP A 192 1.31 3.68 -0.65
N LEU A 193 0.72 3.24 -1.77
CA LEU A 193 0.53 1.82 -2.09
C LEU A 193 1.86 1.10 -2.33
N VAL A 194 2.83 1.76 -2.97
CA VAL A 194 4.18 1.21 -3.16
C VAL A 194 4.85 0.98 -1.81
N ASP A 195 4.76 1.96 -0.91
CA ASP A 195 5.33 1.86 0.44
C ASP A 195 4.64 0.74 1.25
N GLN A 196 3.32 0.62 1.16
CA GLN A 196 2.56 -0.46 1.80
C GLN A 196 2.95 -1.85 1.27
N LYS A 197 3.13 -1.98 -0.05
CA LYS A 197 3.57 -3.25 -0.68
C LYS A 197 5.00 -3.60 -0.26
N ALA A 198 5.90 -2.62 -0.16
CA ALA A 198 7.25 -2.84 0.34
C ALA A 198 7.24 -3.30 1.82
N ALA A 199 6.43 -2.64 2.66
CA ALA A 199 6.25 -3.03 4.06
C ALA A 199 5.67 -4.44 4.20
N LEU A 200 4.70 -4.83 3.35
CA LEU A 200 4.14 -6.18 3.33
C LEU A 200 5.21 -7.24 3.03
N VAL A 201 6.08 -6.99 2.05
CA VAL A 201 7.20 -7.91 1.73
C VAL A 201 8.14 -8.06 2.92
N GLN A 202 8.46 -6.96 3.61
CA GLN A 202 9.29 -7.01 4.83
C GLN A 202 8.61 -7.80 5.97
N GLN A 203 7.29 -7.61 6.16
CA GLN A 203 6.52 -8.35 7.16
C GLN A 203 6.50 -9.85 6.85
N GLN A 204 6.32 -10.24 5.59
CA GLN A 204 6.38 -11.64 5.15
C GLN A 204 7.75 -12.26 5.37
N ALA A 205 8.83 -11.53 5.07
CA ALA A 205 10.19 -11.97 5.36
C ALA A 205 10.44 -12.16 6.86
N HIS A 206 9.94 -11.23 7.69
CA HIS A 206 10.02 -11.35 9.14
C HIS A 206 9.24 -12.55 9.67
N GLN A 207 8.02 -12.79 9.17
CA GLN A 207 7.23 -13.98 9.51
C GLN A 207 8.02 -15.26 9.17
N GLN A 208 8.64 -15.33 7.99
CA GLN A 208 9.42 -16.49 7.58
C GLN A 208 10.64 -16.74 8.49
N ASP A 209 11.32 -15.68 8.94
CA ASP A 209 12.40 -15.78 9.93
C ASP A 209 11.88 -16.33 11.27
N LEU A 210 10.76 -15.82 11.76
CA LEU A 210 10.12 -16.32 12.99
C LEU A 210 9.71 -17.80 12.86
N GLU A 211 9.15 -18.20 11.72
CA GLU A 211 8.79 -19.61 11.46
C GLU A 211 10.03 -20.51 11.45
N ASN A 212 11.14 -20.05 10.89
CA ASN A 212 12.41 -20.77 10.91
C ASN A 212 12.97 -20.91 12.33
N ARG A 213 12.95 -19.83 13.12
CA ARG A 213 13.37 -19.86 14.53
C ARG A 213 12.50 -20.79 15.37
N LEU A 214 11.19 -20.78 15.14
CA LEU A 214 10.25 -21.67 15.82
C LEU A 214 10.57 -23.14 15.51
N ARG A 215 10.81 -23.48 14.23
CA ARG A 215 11.23 -24.83 13.83
C ARG A 215 12.52 -25.27 14.51
N GLN A 216 13.52 -24.39 14.58
CA GLN A 216 14.78 -24.67 15.28
C GLN A 216 14.56 -24.88 16.77
N SER A 217 13.75 -24.05 17.43
CA SER A 217 13.38 -24.18 18.84
C SER A 217 12.73 -25.53 19.13
N ILE A 218 11.78 -25.96 18.29
CA ILE A 218 11.11 -27.26 18.45
C ILE A 218 12.10 -28.42 18.31
N VAL A 219 13.04 -28.35 17.36
CA VAL A 219 14.08 -29.39 17.19
C VAL A 219 14.98 -29.45 18.43
N GLN A 220 15.37 -28.30 18.99
CA GLN A 220 16.17 -28.23 20.21
C GLN A 220 15.43 -28.84 21.41
N VAL A 221 14.17 -28.45 21.64
CA VAL A 221 13.32 -29.01 22.70
C VAL A 221 13.23 -30.53 22.60
N LYS A 222 13.03 -31.07 21.38
CA LYS A 222 12.96 -32.51 21.14
C LYS A 222 14.28 -33.21 21.49
N TRP A 223 15.41 -32.61 21.15
CA TRP A 223 16.72 -33.15 21.48
C TRP A 223 16.96 -33.17 23.01
N GLU A 224 16.64 -32.08 23.70
CA GLU A 224 16.77 -31.97 25.16
C GLU A 224 15.89 -33.02 25.88
N LEU A 225 14.67 -33.26 25.40
CA LEU A 225 13.79 -34.33 25.91
C LEU A 225 14.43 -35.72 25.75
N THR A 226 14.95 -36.04 24.56
CA THR A 226 15.60 -37.35 24.35
C THR A 226 16.85 -37.53 25.20
N ALA A 227 17.58 -36.45 25.49
CA ALA A 227 18.75 -36.49 26.35
C ALA A 227 18.39 -36.70 27.83
N ILE A 228 17.27 -36.16 28.30
CA ILE A 228 16.73 -36.45 29.64
C ILE A 228 16.31 -37.93 29.73
N ASP A 229 15.57 -38.44 28.75
CA ASP A 229 15.10 -39.84 28.73
C ASP A 229 16.26 -40.85 28.67
N ALA A 230 17.35 -40.50 28.00
CA ALA A 230 18.56 -41.31 27.95
C ALA A 230 19.35 -41.28 29.26
N ALA A 231 19.29 -40.18 30.02
CA ALA A 231 19.93 -40.07 31.34
C ALA A 231 19.16 -40.82 32.45
N ASP A 232 17.90 -41.19 32.20
CA ASP A 232 17.06 -41.96 33.12
C ASP A 232 17.16 -43.49 32.92
N ARG A 233 17.95 -43.97 31.96
CA ARG A 233 18.25 -45.40 31.70
C ARG A 233 19.64 -45.79 32.18
#